data_AF-A0A3N6G6P0-F1
#
_entry.id   AF-A0A3N6G6P0-F1
#
_cell.length_a   1.000
_cell.length_b   1.000
_cell.length_c   1.000
_cell.angle_alpha   90.00
_cell.angle_beta   90.00
_cell.angle_gamma   90.00
#
_symmetry.space_group_name_H-M   'P 1'
#
loop_
_entity.id
_entity.type
_entity.pdbx_description
1 polymer ?
#
loop_
_entity_poly.entity_id
_entity_poly.type
_entity_poly.pdbx_seq_one_letter_code
_entity_poly.pdbx_strand_id
1 'polypeptide(L)'
;MTWRRAQMVLLSAQSMPVVKIAEVTLTSADRVRDVIHNFNTDGFASLYPKYRGGRPETFTLPERREIKKIAKSKPVEHNLPVSTWSLVKLADFLVAEGVVDDISHEGLRILLREEGISFQRVKTWKTSKDPDYAQKKARVEHLHAIADGEVIPEDGEPEIIFCMDEFGPLNLQPHPGRQWAERSGRHKDPDRAPPATAAGDLHPPAWGPAPVRRLRPGKRPALWSHQEDQEPLQVPGVLPLPALLAPGEGADRHHLRQLLPAPDDEAVPTGRDVGGREQR
;
A
#
# COMPACT_ATOMS: atom_id res chain seq x y z
N MET A 1 -21.73 28.22 -25.41
CA MET A 1 -22.25 29.57 -25.71
C MET A 1 -22.28 29.81 -27.21
N THR A 2 -23.28 29.28 -27.91
CA THR A 2 -23.46 29.36 -29.38
C THR A 2 -24.34 30.54 -29.82
N TRP A 3 -25.32 30.95 -29.00
CA TRP A 3 -26.33 31.93 -29.39
C TRP A 3 -25.79 33.36 -29.63
N ARG A 4 -24.83 33.84 -28.82
CA ARG A 4 -24.27 35.19 -28.98
C ARG A 4 -23.53 35.37 -30.31
N ARG A 5 -22.80 34.35 -30.77
CA ARG A 5 -22.12 34.40 -32.08
C ARG A 5 -23.12 34.43 -33.23
N ALA A 6 -24.18 33.62 -33.14
CA ALA A 6 -25.27 33.63 -34.11
C ALA A 6 -26.01 34.98 -34.13
N GLN A 7 -26.25 35.59 -32.97
CA GLN A 7 -26.88 36.90 -32.85
C GLN A 7 -26.05 38.01 -33.53
N MET A 8 -24.72 38.00 -33.36
CA MET A 8 -23.83 38.95 -34.04
C MET A 8 -23.93 38.84 -35.57
N VAL A 9 -23.94 37.59 -36.08
CA VAL A 9 -24.07 37.33 -37.52
C VAL A 9 -25.44 37.76 -38.05
N LEU A 10 -26.51 37.47 -37.32
CA LEU A 10 -27.87 37.86 -37.69
C LEU A 10 -28.04 39.39 -37.75
N LEU A 11 -27.55 40.11 -36.75
CA LEU A 11 -27.61 41.57 -36.73
C LEU A 11 -26.76 42.19 -37.85
N SER A 12 -25.63 41.57 -38.18
CA SER A 12 -24.82 41.97 -39.34
C SER A 12 -25.57 41.75 -40.66
N ALA A 13 -26.31 40.65 -40.80
CA ALA A 13 -27.13 40.39 -41.99
C ALA A 13 -28.27 41.42 -42.15
N GLN A 14 -28.73 42.01 -41.04
CA GLN A 14 -29.68 43.12 -41.03
C GLN A 14 -29.04 44.49 -41.29
N SER A 15 -27.78 44.52 -41.75
CA SER A 15 -27.02 45.75 -42.02
C SER A 15 -26.81 46.67 -40.81
N MET A 16 -26.84 46.11 -39.59
CA MET A 16 -26.53 46.88 -38.38
C MET A 16 -25.02 47.18 -38.31
N PRO A 17 -24.60 48.42 -37.99
CA PRO A 17 -23.18 48.73 -37.87
C PRO A 17 -22.55 47.99 -36.69
N VAL A 18 -21.31 47.53 -36.87
CA VAL A 18 -20.54 46.71 -35.89
C VAL A 18 -20.51 47.32 -34.49
N VAL A 19 -20.38 48.64 -34.37
CA VAL A 19 -20.36 49.35 -33.07
C VAL A 19 -21.67 49.13 -32.31
N LYS A 20 -22.81 49.24 -33.00
CA LYS A 20 -24.13 49.01 -32.41
C LYS A 20 -24.38 47.53 -32.09
N ILE A 21 -23.87 46.62 -32.93
CA ILE A 21 -23.89 45.18 -32.63
C ILE A 21 -23.12 44.89 -31.34
N ALA A 22 -21.96 45.50 -31.14
CA ALA A 22 -21.14 45.32 -29.94
C ALA A 22 -21.87 45.79 -28.67
N GLU A 23 -22.58 46.93 -28.73
CA GLU A 23 -23.44 47.41 -27.65
C GLU A 23 -24.58 46.44 -27.34
N VAL A 24 -25.32 45.98 -28.35
CA VAL A 24 -26.46 45.06 -28.19
C VAL A 24 -26.02 43.69 -27.67
N THR A 25 -24.88 43.19 -28.12
CA THR A 25 -24.36 41.86 -27.75
C THR A 25 -23.43 41.89 -26.53
N LEU A 26 -23.22 43.07 -25.93
CA LEU A 26 -22.37 43.30 -24.76
C LEU A 26 -20.96 42.71 -24.94
N THR A 27 -20.31 43.04 -26.04
CA THR A 27 -18.95 42.58 -26.37
C THR A 27 -18.10 43.69 -27.01
N SER A 28 -16.86 43.40 -27.40
CA SER A 28 -16.01 44.36 -28.12
C SER A 28 -16.31 44.37 -29.63
N ALA A 29 -16.18 45.54 -30.27
CA ALA A 29 -16.31 45.66 -31.72
C ALA A 29 -15.34 44.74 -32.47
N ASP A 30 -14.12 44.56 -31.97
CA ASP A 30 -13.13 43.64 -32.55
C ASP A 30 -13.62 42.21 -32.53
N ARG A 31 -14.22 41.76 -31.41
CA ARG A 31 -14.80 40.42 -31.31
C ARG A 31 -15.94 40.22 -32.31
N VAL A 32 -16.78 41.23 -32.53
CA VAL A 32 -17.84 41.18 -33.55
C VAL A 32 -17.26 41.05 -34.95
N ARG A 33 -16.23 41.85 -35.30
CA ARG A 33 -15.54 41.74 -36.60
C ARG A 33 -14.92 40.35 -36.79
N ASP A 34 -14.27 39.81 -35.77
CA ASP A 34 -13.71 38.46 -35.82
C ASP A 34 -14.79 37.41 -36.05
N VAL A 35 -15.94 37.51 -35.37
CA VAL A 35 -17.03 36.54 -35.54
C VAL A 35 -17.61 36.61 -36.95
N ILE A 36 -17.85 37.82 -37.49
CA ILE A 36 -18.35 38.00 -38.85
C ILE A 36 -17.32 37.49 -39.86
N HIS A 37 -16.05 37.82 -39.70
CA HIS A 37 -14.98 37.36 -40.59
C HIS A 37 -14.84 35.83 -40.57
N ASN A 38 -14.85 35.22 -39.39
CA ASN A 38 -14.84 33.77 -39.24
C ASN A 38 -16.09 33.14 -39.88
N PHE A 39 -17.26 33.77 -39.79
CA PHE A 39 -18.48 33.27 -40.44
C PHE A 39 -18.42 33.38 -41.97
N ASN A 40 -17.90 34.48 -42.50
CA ASN A 40 -17.74 34.64 -43.94
C ASN A 40 -16.69 33.67 -44.53
N THR A 41 -15.76 33.19 -43.70
CA THR A 41 -14.71 32.25 -44.11
C THR A 41 -15.11 30.78 -43.90
N ASP A 42 -15.56 30.43 -42.70
CA ASP A 42 -15.83 29.04 -42.26
C ASP A 42 -17.34 28.70 -42.24
N GLY A 43 -18.24 29.64 -42.56
CA GLY A 43 -19.69 29.46 -42.53
C GLY A 43 -20.24 29.16 -41.12
N PHE A 44 -21.28 28.33 -41.05
CA PHE A 44 -21.91 27.92 -39.79
C PHE A 44 -20.95 27.20 -38.81
N ALA A 45 -19.88 26.58 -39.30
CA ALA A 45 -18.89 25.92 -38.45
C ALA A 45 -18.19 26.92 -37.49
N SER A 46 -18.09 28.20 -37.89
CA SER A 46 -17.52 29.28 -37.06
C SER A 46 -18.34 29.65 -35.82
N LEU A 47 -19.63 29.31 -35.81
CA LEU A 47 -20.55 29.64 -34.71
C LEU A 47 -20.23 28.80 -33.46
N TYR A 48 -19.63 27.63 -33.66
CA TYR A 48 -19.15 26.78 -32.59
C TYR A 48 -17.76 27.27 -32.17
N PRO A 49 -17.57 27.67 -30.89
CA PRO A 49 -16.25 28.00 -30.40
C PRO A 49 -15.32 26.80 -30.61
N LYS A 50 -14.23 27.01 -31.36
CA LYS A 50 -13.08 26.11 -31.40
C LYS A 50 -12.36 26.24 -30.07
N TYR A 51 -12.91 25.62 -29.01
CA TYR A 51 -12.13 25.37 -27.81
C TYR A 51 -11.00 24.44 -28.24
N ARG A 52 -9.82 25.00 -28.51
CA ARG A 52 -8.63 24.16 -28.40
C ARG A 52 -8.63 23.72 -26.95
N GLY A 53 -8.67 22.40 -26.74
CA GLY A 53 -8.48 21.83 -25.42
C GLY A 53 -7.24 22.43 -24.78
N GLY A 54 -7.15 22.30 -23.45
CA GLY A 54 -5.99 22.79 -22.70
C GLY A 54 -4.67 22.17 -23.16
N ARG A 55 -3.63 22.36 -22.35
CA ARG A 55 -2.32 21.74 -22.58
C ARG A 55 -2.52 20.25 -22.92
N PRO A 56 -1.93 19.75 -24.03
CA PRO A 56 -1.97 18.33 -24.37
C PRO A 56 -1.55 17.49 -23.15
N GLU A 57 -2.17 16.32 -23.00
CA GLU A 57 -1.78 15.41 -21.92
C GLU A 57 -0.29 15.08 -22.02
N THR A 58 0.44 15.29 -20.93
CA THR A 58 1.91 15.09 -20.89
C THR A 58 2.29 13.61 -20.98
N PHE A 59 1.40 12.69 -20.60
CA PHE A 59 1.68 11.26 -20.54
C PHE A 59 0.73 10.49 -21.44
N THR A 60 1.30 9.60 -22.26
CA THR A 60 0.52 8.75 -23.15
C THR A 60 -0.21 7.65 -22.37
N LEU A 61 -1.29 7.10 -22.93
CA LEU A 61 -2.02 5.99 -22.32
C LEU A 61 -1.15 4.76 -21.98
N PRO A 62 -0.20 4.30 -22.82
CA PRO A 62 0.69 3.19 -22.45
C PRO A 62 1.59 3.53 -21.25
N GLU A 63 2.15 4.74 -21.20
CA GLU A 63 2.96 5.19 -20.06
C GLU A 63 2.15 5.17 -18.76
N ARG A 64 0.92 5.70 -18.77
CA ARG A 64 0.03 5.68 -17.59
C ARG A 64 -0.23 4.26 -17.08
N ARG A 65 -0.40 3.29 -17.99
CA ARG A 65 -0.61 1.87 -17.63
C ARG A 65 0.63 1.25 -16.99
N GLU A 66 1.81 1.54 -17.53
CA GLU A 66 3.05 1.01 -16.97
C GLU A 66 3.38 1.65 -15.62
N ILE A 67 3.19 2.97 -15.47
CA ILE A 67 3.29 3.69 -14.19
C ILE A 67 2.36 3.06 -13.15
N LYS A 68 1.11 2.78 -13.52
CA LYS A 68 0.13 2.12 -12.65
C LYS A 68 0.55 0.71 -12.22
N LYS A 69 1.10 -0.06 -13.14
CA LYS A 69 1.59 -1.42 -12.88
C LYS A 69 2.77 -1.39 -11.90
N ILE A 70 3.76 -0.54 -12.16
CA ILE A 70 4.94 -0.37 -11.29
C ILE A 70 4.52 0.15 -9.91
N ALA A 71 3.65 1.15 -9.85
CA ALA A 71 3.18 1.70 -8.58
C ALA A 71 2.53 0.63 -7.67
N LYS A 72 1.77 -0.32 -8.24
CA LYS A 72 1.12 -1.41 -7.50
C LYS A 72 2.07 -2.53 -7.05
N SER A 73 3.19 -2.71 -7.74
CA SER A 73 4.21 -3.72 -7.40
C SER A 73 5.05 -3.30 -6.19
N LYS A 74 5.78 -4.24 -5.58
CA LYS A 74 6.68 -3.91 -4.47
C LYS A 74 8.06 -3.52 -5.00
N PRO A 75 8.74 -2.52 -4.41
CA PRO A 75 10.10 -2.17 -4.87
C PRO A 75 11.11 -3.33 -4.75
N VAL A 76 10.89 -4.26 -3.81
CA VAL A 76 11.70 -5.48 -3.67
C VAL A 76 11.60 -6.39 -4.90
N GLU A 77 10.45 -6.40 -5.59
CA GLU A 77 10.27 -7.15 -6.84
C GLU A 77 11.13 -6.56 -7.98
N HIS A 78 11.55 -5.30 -7.84
CA HIS A 78 12.45 -4.57 -8.74
C HIS A 78 13.89 -4.53 -8.23
N ASN A 79 14.26 -5.41 -7.29
CA ASN A 79 15.60 -5.50 -6.68
C ASN A 79 16.05 -4.24 -5.93
N LEU A 80 15.11 -3.40 -5.47
CA LEU A 80 15.44 -2.23 -4.68
C LEU A 80 15.43 -2.56 -3.17
N PRO A 81 16.40 -2.06 -2.38
CA PRO A 81 16.46 -2.28 -0.93
C PRO A 81 15.48 -1.37 -0.16
N VAL A 82 14.25 -1.22 -0.68
CA VAL A 82 13.22 -0.38 -0.08
C VAL A 82 11.91 -1.16 0.00
N SER A 83 11.24 -1.08 1.15
CA SER A 83 10.02 -1.85 1.38
C SER A 83 8.77 -1.21 0.79
N THR A 84 8.83 0.09 0.44
CA THR A 84 7.66 0.86 -0.01
C THR A 84 8.07 1.96 -1.00
N TRP A 85 7.23 2.20 -2.02
CA TRP A 85 7.40 3.33 -2.95
C TRP A 85 7.08 4.66 -2.27
N SER A 86 8.08 5.53 -2.12
CA SER A 86 7.84 6.97 -2.00
C SER A 86 7.63 7.56 -3.39
N LEU A 87 6.95 8.71 -3.50
CA LEU A 87 6.75 9.39 -4.78
C LEU A 87 8.08 9.75 -5.46
N VAL A 88 9.10 10.10 -4.67
CA VAL A 88 10.44 10.42 -5.16
C VAL A 88 11.10 9.19 -5.78
N LYS A 89 11.19 8.10 -5.01
CA LYS A 89 11.82 6.85 -5.48
C LYS A 89 11.08 6.24 -6.66
N LEU A 90 9.76 6.40 -6.70
CA LEU A 90 8.95 5.94 -7.83
C LEU A 90 9.22 6.78 -9.08
N ALA A 91 9.33 8.11 -8.96
CA ALA A 91 9.69 8.97 -10.09
C ALA A 91 11.10 8.65 -10.61
N ASP A 92 12.09 8.57 -9.71
CA ASP A 92 13.47 8.23 -10.06
C ASP A 92 13.55 6.88 -10.78
N PHE A 93 12.81 5.88 -10.28
CA PHE A 93 12.76 4.55 -10.90
C PHE A 93 12.08 4.56 -12.27
N LEU A 94 10.98 5.32 -12.44
CA LEU A 94 10.28 5.42 -13.72
C LEU A 94 11.14 6.07 -14.81
N VAL A 95 11.96 7.06 -14.44
CA VAL A 95 12.93 7.68 -15.34
C VAL A 95 14.09 6.73 -15.64
N ALA A 96 14.63 6.04 -14.64
CA ALA A 96 15.73 5.09 -14.82
C ALA A 96 15.35 3.88 -15.69
N GLU A 97 14.12 3.38 -15.56
CA GLU A 97 13.59 2.29 -16.38
C GLU A 97 13.19 2.74 -17.80
N GLY A 98 13.19 4.05 -18.07
CA GLY A 98 12.83 4.63 -19.37
C GLY A 98 11.32 4.59 -19.67
N VAL A 99 10.48 4.49 -18.64
CA VAL A 99 9.01 4.54 -18.79
C VAL A 99 8.55 5.95 -19.13
N VAL A 100 9.26 6.97 -18.64
CA VAL A 100 8.96 8.39 -18.85
C VAL A 100 10.27 9.18 -18.95
N ASP A 101 10.33 10.18 -19.84
CA ASP A 101 11.50 11.05 -20.01
C ASP A 101 11.78 11.93 -18.77
N ASP A 102 10.73 12.55 -18.21
CA ASP A 102 10.79 13.33 -16.97
C ASP A 102 9.39 13.40 -16.31
N ILE A 103 9.35 13.30 -14.98
CA ILE A 103 8.11 13.41 -14.21
C ILE A 103 8.34 14.06 -12.86
N SER A 104 7.60 15.14 -12.59
CA SER A 104 7.60 15.75 -11.26
C SER A 104 6.83 14.89 -10.26
N HIS A 105 7.26 14.88 -8.99
CA HIS A 105 6.57 14.14 -7.91
C HIS A 105 5.09 14.53 -7.77
N GLU A 106 4.77 15.80 -8.00
CA GLU A 106 3.40 16.32 -7.96
C GLU A 106 2.59 15.85 -9.17
N GLY A 107 3.19 15.82 -10.37
CA GLY A 107 2.57 15.25 -11.56
C GLY A 107 2.27 13.75 -11.38
N LEU A 108 3.22 13.00 -10.82
CA LEU A 108 3.03 11.59 -10.48
C LEU A 108 1.91 11.40 -9.45
N ARG A 109 1.84 12.25 -8.42
CA ARG A 109 0.77 12.18 -7.40
C ARG A 109 -0.62 12.43 -8.00
N ILE A 110 -0.75 13.40 -8.90
CA ILE A 110 -2.01 13.70 -9.60
C ILE A 110 -2.37 12.52 -10.52
N LEU A 111 -1.43 12.03 -11.32
CA LEU A 111 -1.62 10.89 -12.22
C LEU A 111 -2.11 9.65 -11.46
N LEU A 112 -1.46 9.29 -10.36
CA LEU A 112 -1.87 8.15 -9.54
C LEU A 112 -3.30 8.33 -8.98
N ARG A 113 -3.69 9.56 -8.60
CA ARG A 113 -5.06 9.84 -8.14
C ARG A 113 -6.09 9.74 -9.26
N GLU A 114 -5.79 10.25 -10.45
CA GLU A 114 -6.64 10.12 -11.64
C GLU A 114 -6.85 8.64 -12.01
N GLU A 115 -5.79 7.84 -11.91
CA GLU A 115 -5.82 6.39 -12.12
C GLU A 115 -6.48 5.59 -10.99
N GLY A 116 -6.99 6.29 -9.97
CA GLY A 116 -7.68 5.68 -8.82
C GLY A 116 -6.74 4.94 -7.87
N ILE A 117 -5.45 5.23 -7.87
CA ILE A 117 -4.45 4.60 -7.01
C ILE A 117 -4.18 5.52 -5.81
N SER A 118 -4.24 4.95 -4.61
CA SER A 118 -3.92 5.68 -3.38
C SER A 118 -2.98 4.89 -2.49
N PHE A 119 -2.22 5.63 -1.68
CA PHE A 119 -1.35 5.03 -0.68
C PHE A 119 -2.18 4.59 0.53
N GLN A 120 -2.26 3.28 0.75
CA GLN A 120 -3.17 2.68 1.72
C GLN A 120 -2.41 1.87 2.75
N ARG A 121 -2.99 1.76 3.96
CA ARG A 121 -2.56 0.82 4.98
C ARG A 121 -3.12 -0.56 4.61
N VAL A 122 -2.24 -1.52 4.40
CA VAL A 122 -2.62 -2.85 3.89
C VAL A 122 -2.37 -3.90 4.96
N LYS A 123 -3.27 -4.88 5.03
CA LYS A 123 -3.07 -6.07 5.85
C LYS A 123 -1.96 -6.91 5.22
N THR A 124 -0.90 -7.13 5.99
CA THR A 124 0.19 -8.01 5.60
C THR A 124 -0.14 -9.43 6.02
N TRP A 125 -0.06 -10.36 5.08
CA TRP A 125 -0.14 -11.79 5.36
C TRP A 125 1.28 -12.33 5.53
N LYS A 126 1.46 -13.35 6.38
CA LYS A 126 2.72 -14.09 6.43
C LYS A 126 2.90 -14.79 5.08
N THR A 127 4.04 -14.56 4.46
CA THR A 127 4.43 -15.21 3.21
C THR A 127 5.61 -16.11 3.51
N SER A 128 5.57 -17.34 3.00
CA SER A 128 6.69 -18.26 3.13
C SER A 128 7.79 -17.87 2.14
N LYS A 129 9.06 -18.00 2.57
CA LYS A 129 10.24 -17.86 1.69
C LYS A 129 10.70 -19.18 1.07
N ASP A 130 9.94 -20.24 1.31
CA ASP A 130 10.26 -21.58 0.87
C ASP A 130 10.08 -21.71 -0.66
N PRO A 131 11.10 -22.13 -1.43
CA PRO A 131 10.99 -22.32 -2.87
C PRO A 131 9.91 -23.35 -3.24
N ASP A 132 9.64 -24.33 -2.37
CA ASP A 132 8.64 -25.38 -2.59
C ASP A 132 7.27 -25.04 -1.97
N TYR A 133 7.06 -23.78 -1.57
CA TYR A 133 5.83 -23.36 -0.90
C TYR A 133 4.57 -23.73 -1.68
N ALA A 134 4.59 -23.54 -3.01
CA ALA A 134 3.45 -23.87 -3.85
C ALA A 134 3.11 -25.37 -3.81
N GLN A 135 4.11 -26.24 -3.87
CA GLN A 135 3.92 -27.70 -3.80
C GLN A 135 3.43 -28.13 -2.41
N LYS A 136 4.05 -27.62 -1.34
CA LYS A 136 3.66 -27.93 0.04
C LYS A 136 2.24 -27.44 0.35
N LYS A 137 1.93 -26.23 -0.09
CA LYS A 137 0.58 -25.65 0.04
C LYS A 137 -0.45 -26.51 -0.69
N ALA A 138 -0.18 -26.89 -1.95
CA ALA A 138 -1.08 -27.74 -2.71
C ALA A 138 -1.31 -29.10 -2.03
N ARG A 139 -0.26 -29.70 -1.46
CA ARG A 139 -0.40 -30.96 -0.70
C ARG A 139 -1.26 -30.77 0.54
N VAL A 140 -1.07 -29.69 1.31
CA VAL A 140 -1.87 -29.39 2.50
C VAL A 140 -3.33 -29.13 2.12
N GLU A 141 -3.59 -28.36 1.06
CA GLU A 141 -4.94 -28.10 0.54
C GLU A 141 -5.61 -29.40 0.08
N HIS A 142 -4.89 -30.29 -0.60
CA HIS A 142 -5.38 -31.62 -1.02
C HIS A 142 -5.76 -32.49 0.19
N LEU A 143 -4.93 -32.51 1.22
CA LEU A 143 -5.24 -33.23 2.46
C LEU A 143 -6.51 -32.66 3.14
N HIS A 144 -6.68 -31.34 3.17
CA HIS A 144 -7.91 -30.73 3.67
C HIS A 144 -9.13 -31.12 2.82
N ALA A 145 -9.02 -31.14 1.49
CA ALA A 145 -10.10 -31.57 0.62
C ALA A 145 -10.50 -33.04 0.84
N ILE A 146 -9.54 -33.93 1.14
CA ILE A 146 -9.83 -35.31 1.57
C ILE A 146 -10.57 -35.31 2.92
N ALA A 147 -10.09 -34.54 3.90
CA ALA A 147 -10.70 -34.47 5.23
C ALA A 147 -12.14 -33.91 5.20
N ASP A 148 -12.39 -32.93 4.33
CA ASP A 148 -13.72 -32.33 4.10
C ASP A 148 -14.62 -33.21 3.22
N GLY A 149 -14.10 -34.32 2.67
CA GLY A 149 -14.81 -35.26 1.83
C GLY A 149 -15.09 -34.75 0.41
N GLU A 150 -14.42 -33.69 -0.02
CA GLU A 150 -14.53 -33.14 -1.38
C GLU A 150 -13.81 -34.02 -2.41
N VAL A 151 -12.81 -34.79 -1.97
CA VAL A 151 -12.00 -35.70 -2.81
C VAL A 151 -11.98 -37.08 -2.17
N ILE A 152 -12.15 -38.12 -2.99
CA ILE A 152 -11.97 -39.52 -2.57
C ILE A 152 -10.47 -39.81 -2.56
N PRO A 153 -9.87 -40.26 -1.44
CA PRO A 153 -8.46 -40.55 -1.37
C PRO A 153 -8.08 -41.68 -2.34
N GLU A 154 -6.97 -41.50 -3.06
CA GLU A 154 -6.41 -42.54 -3.92
C GLU A 154 -5.65 -43.61 -3.11
N ASP A 155 -5.29 -44.72 -3.75
CA ASP A 155 -4.55 -45.81 -3.10
C ASP A 155 -3.19 -45.32 -2.58
N GLY A 156 -2.96 -45.43 -1.27
CA GLY A 156 -1.77 -44.90 -0.58
C GLY A 156 -1.92 -43.49 0.04
N GLU A 157 -3.08 -42.85 -0.09
CA GLU A 157 -3.39 -41.59 0.60
C GLU A 157 -4.05 -41.81 1.97
N PRO A 158 -3.92 -40.86 2.91
CA PRO A 158 -4.48 -41.03 4.24
C PRO A 158 -6.01 -40.92 4.23
N GLU A 159 -6.69 -41.90 4.83
CA GLU A 159 -8.15 -41.84 5.06
C GLU A 159 -8.53 -40.93 6.25
N ILE A 160 -7.62 -40.76 7.22
CA ILE A 160 -7.84 -39.97 8.43
C ILE A 160 -6.69 -38.98 8.59
N ILE A 161 -7.04 -37.72 8.82
CA ILE A 161 -6.08 -36.60 8.86
C ILE A 161 -6.22 -35.87 10.20
N PHE A 162 -5.13 -35.80 10.96
CA PHE A 162 -5.05 -35.04 12.20
C PHE A 162 -4.15 -33.82 12.00
N CYS A 163 -4.65 -32.63 12.33
CA CYS A 163 -3.88 -31.39 12.29
C CYS A 163 -3.54 -30.94 13.72
N MET A 164 -2.25 -30.88 14.04
CA MET A 164 -1.75 -30.32 15.29
C MET A 164 -0.91 -29.08 14.98
N ASP A 165 -1.22 -27.98 15.64
CA ASP A 165 -0.42 -26.75 15.57
C ASP A 165 -0.16 -26.27 16.99
N GLU A 166 1.09 -25.95 17.30
CA GLU A 166 1.45 -25.35 18.57
C GLU A 166 1.45 -23.83 18.40
N PHE A 167 0.43 -23.20 18.94
CA PHE A 167 0.37 -21.75 19.02
C PHE A 167 0.80 -21.31 20.43
N GLY A 168 2.06 -20.89 20.57
CA GLY A 168 2.55 -20.26 21.80
C GLY A 168 1.78 -18.98 22.13
N PRO A 169 2.01 -18.34 23.30
CA PRO A 169 1.39 -17.05 23.65
C PRO A 169 1.92 -15.94 22.72
N LEU A 170 1.41 -15.89 21.50
CA LEU A 170 1.77 -14.94 20.47
C LEU A 170 0.73 -13.81 20.50
N ASN A 171 1.21 -12.61 20.81
CA ASN A 171 0.39 -11.42 20.61
C ASN A 171 0.32 -11.18 19.09
N LEU A 172 -0.77 -11.59 18.44
CA LEU A 172 -1.07 -11.31 17.03
C LEU A 172 -1.30 -9.81 16.87
N GLN A 173 -0.24 -9.03 16.98
CA GLN A 173 -0.27 -7.63 16.65
C GLN A 173 -0.18 -7.54 15.14
N PRO A 174 -1.25 -7.11 14.45
CA PRO A 174 -1.14 -6.81 13.04
C PRO A 174 -0.10 -5.71 12.88
N HIS A 175 0.92 -5.98 12.07
CA HIS A 175 1.92 -5.00 11.63
C HIS A 175 1.58 -4.56 10.21
N PRO A 176 0.52 -3.76 10.01
CA PRO A 176 0.08 -3.43 8.68
C PRO A 176 1.13 -2.58 7.95
N GLY A 177 1.51 -3.05 6.77
CA GLY A 177 2.34 -2.32 5.84
C GLY A 177 1.57 -1.17 5.17
N ARG A 178 2.29 -0.43 4.34
CA ARG A 178 1.70 0.58 3.46
C ARG A 178 2.13 0.30 2.04
N GLN A 179 1.21 0.42 1.09
CA GLN A 179 1.50 0.27 -0.33
C GLN A 179 0.52 1.08 -1.15
N TRP A 180 0.89 1.38 -2.39
CA TRP A 180 -0.03 1.93 -3.36
C TRP A 180 -0.96 0.83 -3.85
N ALA A 181 -2.25 1.06 -3.72
CA ALA A 181 -3.28 0.11 -4.11
C ALA A 181 -4.41 0.85 -4.83
N GLU A 182 -5.15 0.12 -5.64
CA GLU A 182 -6.37 0.67 -6.23
C GLU A 182 -7.34 1.05 -5.12
N ARG A 183 -8.01 2.18 -5.29
CA ARG A 183 -9.06 2.62 -4.40
C ARG A 183 -10.20 1.60 -4.53
N SER A 184 -10.31 0.73 -3.53
CA SER A 184 -11.38 -0.27 -3.49
C SER A 184 -12.73 0.41 -3.65
N GLY A 185 -13.56 -0.10 -4.57
CA GLY A 185 -14.90 0.38 -4.84
C GLY A 185 -15.82 0.21 -3.63
N ARG A 186 -15.83 1.21 -2.74
CA ARG A 186 -16.92 1.47 -1.79
C ARG A 186 -17.08 2.96 -1.45
N HIS A 187 -16.51 3.84 -2.28
CA HIS A 187 -16.69 5.29 -2.16
C HIS A 187 -16.50 5.95 -3.55
N LYS A 188 -17.42 5.68 -4.47
CA LYS A 188 -17.55 6.43 -5.73
C LYS A 188 -18.46 7.67 -5.59
N ASP A 189 -19.05 7.88 -4.42
CA ASP A 189 -19.90 9.02 -4.12
C ASP A 189 -19.20 9.88 -3.04
N PRO A 190 -18.72 11.09 -3.34
CA PRO A 190 -18.04 11.94 -2.37
C PRO A 190 -18.98 12.51 -1.29
N ASP A 191 -20.31 12.49 -1.49
CA ASP A 191 -21.31 13.08 -0.58
C ASP A 191 -22.12 12.05 0.22
N ARG A 192 -21.80 10.77 0.07
CA ARG A 192 -22.48 9.72 0.83
C ARG A 192 -22.01 9.74 2.28
N ALA A 193 -22.91 10.14 3.17
CA ALA A 193 -22.71 10.01 4.62
C ALA A 193 -22.25 8.57 4.94
N PRO A 194 -21.31 8.40 5.90
CA PRO A 194 -20.91 7.08 6.34
C PRO A 194 -22.16 6.28 6.70
N PRO A 195 -22.22 4.96 6.40
CA PRO A 195 -23.34 4.15 6.84
C PRO A 195 -23.47 4.37 8.34
N ALA A 196 -24.70 4.65 8.80
CA ALA A 196 -24.99 4.69 10.21
C ALA A 196 -24.36 3.45 10.82
N THR A 197 -23.39 3.64 11.71
CA THR A 197 -22.98 2.59 12.63
C THR A 197 -24.30 2.13 13.22
N ALA A 198 -24.74 0.93 12.87
CA ALA A 198 -25.81 0.30 13.59
C ALA A 198 -25.30 0.21 15.02
N ALA A 199 -25.69 1.17 15.84
CA ALA A 199 -25.78 1.02 17.27
C ALA A 199 -26.86 -0.05 17.48
N GLY A 200 -26.50 -1.30 17.17
CA GLY A 200 -27.11 -2.45 17.80
C GLY A 200 -26.60 -2.41 19.22
N ASP A 201 -27.53 -2.18 20.14
CA ASP A 201 -27.33 -2.13 21.57
C ASP A 201 -26.56 -3.36 22.07
N LEU A 202 -25.24 -3.24 22.16
CA LEU A 202 -24.41 -4.01 23.05
C LEU A 202 -23.57 -3.00 23.82
N HIS A 203 -24.19 -2.53 24.90
CA HIS A 203 -23.50 -1.85 25.98
C HIS A 203 -22.26 -2.68 26.36
N PRO A 204 -21.03 -2.15 26.32
CA PRO A 204 -19.93 -2.81 26.98
C PRO A 204 -20.29 -2.88 28.48
N PRO A 205 -20.10 -4.02 29.18
CA PRO A 205 -20.24 -4.02 30.62
C PRO A 205 -19.19 -3.02 31.14
N ALA A 206 -19.65 -1.99 31.85
CA ALA A 206 -18.77 -1.09 32.57
C ALA A 206 -18.02 -1.93 33.61
N TRP A 207 -16.72 -2.12 33.43
CA TRP A 207 -15.86 -2.59 34.51
C TRP A 207 -15.77 -1.45 35.52
N GLY A 208 -16.71 -1.41 36.47
CA GLY A 208 -16.51 -0.66 37.70
C GLY A 208 -15.30 -1.23 38.44
N PRO A 209 -14.62 -0.43 39.30
CA PRO A 209 -13.57 -0.97 40.15
C PRO A 209 -14.14 -2.13 40.99
N ALA A 210 -13.47 -3.28 40.95
CA ALA A 210 -13.93 -4.48 41.65
C ALA A 210 -14.13 -4.19 43.15
N PRO A 211 -15.17 -4.72 43.81
CA PRO A 211 -15.33 -4.57 45.24
C PRO A 211 -14.16 -5.26 45.94
N VAL A 212 -13.35 -4.48 46.66
CA VAL A 212 -12.31 -5.01 47.55
C VAL A 212 -13.00 -5.68 48.74
N ARG A 213 -13.36 -6.96 48.59
CA ARG A 213 -13.65 -7.81 49.74
C ARG A 213 -12.33 -8.33 50.28
N ARG A 214 -11.90 -7.79 51.44
CA ARG A 214 -10.84 -8.37 52.26
C ARG A 214 -11.23 -9.81 52.62
N LEU A 215 -10.62 -10.78 51.96
CA LEU A 215 -10.63 -12.16 52.40
C LEU A 215 -9.78 -12.24 53.69
N ARG A 216 -10.36 -12.76 54.77
CA ARG A 216 -9.62 -13.11 55.98
C ARG A 216 -8.59 -14.20 55.63
N PRO A 217 -7.41 -14.24 56.29
CA PRO A 217 -6.40 -15.25 56.03
C PRO A 217 -6.90 -16.62 56.54
N GLY A 218 -7.44 -17.43 55.63
CA GLY A 218 -7.60 -18.87 55.83
C GLY A 218 -6.34 -19.59 55.34
N LYS A 219 -5.83 -20.55 56.13
CA LYS A 219 -4.66 -21.37 55.75
C LYS A 219 -4.90 -22.01 54.38
N ARG A 220 -4.07 -21.68 53.39
CA ARG A 220 -4.00 -22.42 52.12
C ARG A 220 -3.40 -23.81 52.40
N PRO A 221 -4.04 -24.92 51.97
CA PRO A 221 -3.30 -26.16 51.84
C PRO A 221 -2.27 -26.01 50.71
N ALA A 222 -1.07 -26.58 50.90
CA ALA A 222 -0.04 -26.60 49.88
C ALA A 222 -0.55 -27.34 48.64
N LEU A 223 -0.61 -26.66 47.49
CA LEU A 223 -0.79 -27.32 46.20
C LEU A 223 0.55 -27.99 45.88
N TRP A 224 0.65 -29.27 46.20
CA TRP A 224 1.69 -30.12 45.68
C TRP A 224 1.44 -30.32 44.18
N SER A 225 2.49 -30.16 43.37
CA SER A 225 2.54 -30.71 42.03
C SER A 225 2.54 -32.23 42.13
N HIS A 226 1.36 -32.84 42.10
CA HIS A 226 1.23 -34.26 41.85
C HIS A 226 1.48 -34.49 40.35
N GLN A 227 2.75 -34.70 40.00
CA GLN A 227 3.11 -35.42 38.79
C GLN A 227 2.94 -36.89 39.18
N GLU A 228 1.83 -37.52 38.80
CA GLU A 228 1.80 -38.98 38.80
C GLU A 228 2.69 -39.45 37.64
N ASP A 229 3.61 -40.37 37.92
CA ASP A 229 4.31 -41.12 36.89
C ASP A 229 3.26 -41.91 36.11
N GLN A 230 2.91 -41.43 34.91
CA GLN A 230 2.12 -42.22 33.98
C GLN A 230 3.05 -43.26 33.35
N GLU A 231 2.81 -44.53 33.69
CA GLU A 231 3.35 -45.67 32.97
C GLU A 231 3.03 -45.54 31.47
N PRO A 232 4.01 -45.74 30.57
CA PRO A 232 3.82 -45.53 29.14
C PRO A 232 2.85 -46.58 28.58
N LEU A 233 1.63 -46.14 28.24
CA LEU A 233 0.71 -46.93 27.43
C LEU A 233 1.31 -47.11 26.03
N GLN A 234 1.77 -48.33 25.74
CA GLN A 234 2.20 -48.72 24.39
C GLN A 234 0.99 -48.71 23.45
N VAL A 235 1.00 -47.79 22.48
CA VAL A 235 0.08 -47.81 21.34
C VAL A 235 0.68 -48.75 20.29
N PRO A 236 0.01 -49.84 19.87
CA PRO A 236 0.56 -50.74 18.86
C PRO A 236 0.80 -50.02 17.53
N GLY A 237 2.02 -50.07 17.01
CA GLY A 237 2.38 -49.56 15.67
C GLY A 237 3.32 -48.34 15.63
N VAL A 238 3.66 -47.75 16.77
CA VAL A 238 4.63 -46.63 16.85
C VAL A 238 5.92 -47.12 17.49
N LEU A 239 7.03 -47.11 16.74
CA LEU A 239 8.37 -47.39 17.29
C LEU A 239 8.86 -46.18 18.11
N PRO A 240 9.28 -46.35 19.37
CA PRO A 240 9.81 -45.23 20.15
C PRO A 240 11.21 -44.83 19.67
N LEU A 241 11.43 -43.52 19.48
CA LEU A 241 12.77 -42.96 19.21
C LEU A 241 13.67 -43.06 20.45
N PRO A 242 14.97 -43.34 20.31
CA PRO A 242 15.90 -43.39 21.44
C PRO A 242 16.18 -41.98 21.99
N ALA A 243 16.06 -41.83 23.31
CA ALA A 243 16.37 -40.59 24.02
C ALA A 243 17.88 -40.32 24.02
N LEU A 244 18.28 -39.15 23.50
CA LEU A 244 19.64 -38.65 23.58
C LEU A 244 19.87 -38.01 24.97
N LEU A 245 20.90 -38.46 25.69
CA LEU A 245 21.30 -37.88 26.99
C LEU A 245 21.74 -36.41 26.82
N ALA A 246 21.10 -35.51 27.56
CA ALA A 246 21.62 -34.15 27.78
C ALA A 246 22.57 -34.13 29.00
N PRO A 247 23.72 -33.44 28.93
CA PRO A 247 24.67 -33.33 30.04
C PRO A 247 24.19 -32.35 31.12
N GLY A 248 24.50 -32.67 32.37
CA GLY A 248 24.04 -31.99 33.57
C GLY A 248 24.60 -30.59 33.80
N GLU A 249 23.78 -29.77 34.47
CA GLU A 249 24.11 -28.45 35.02
C GLU A 249 25.14 -28.54 36.15
N GLY A 250 26.10 -27.61 36.16
CA GLY A 250 26.96 -27.38 37.31
C GLY A 250 27.99 -26.27 37.11
N ALA A 251 27.74 -25.14 37.79
CA ALA A 251 28.70 -24.12 38.26
C ALA A 251 29.54 -23.34 37.21
N ASP A 252 29.26 -22.04 37.03
CA ASP A 252 29.86 -20.99 37.87
C ASP A 252 29.53 -19.59 37.28
N ARG A 253 28.89 -18.76 38.09
CA ARG A 253 28.84 -17.30 37.88
C ARG A 253 29.94 -16.73 38.74
N HIS A 254 30.96 -16.10 38.17
CA HIS A 254 31.52 -14.82 38.64
C HIS A 254 32.64 -14.33 37.71
N HIS A 255 32.75 -13.00 37.63
CA HIS A 255 33.73 -12.18 36.90
C HIS A 255 33.40 -11.85 35.45
N LEU A 256 32.80 -10.68 35.24
CA LEU A 256 33.35 -9.65 34.34
C LEU A 256 32.74 -8.28 34.71
N ARG A 257 33.57 -7.43 35.32
CA ARG A 257 33.40 -5.98 35.41
C ARG A 257 34.66 -5.36 34.81
N GLN A 258 34.47 -4.25 34.11
CA GLN A 258 35.43 -3.24 33.57
C GLN A 258 35.37 -3.18 32.03
N LEU A 259 34.64 -2.21 31.43
CA LEU A 259 35.02 -0.80 31.10
C LEU A 259 36.10 -0.79 29.99
N LEU A 260 36.07 -0.07 28.86
CA LEU A 260 35.38 1.13 28.35
C LEU A 260 35.53 1.12 26.78
N PRO A 261 35.30 2.18 25.96
CA PRO A 261 34.60 2.13 24.68
C PRO A 261 35.48 2.55 23.47
N ALA A 262 34.84 2.75 22.32
CA ALA A 262 35.41 3.32 21.10
C ALA A 262 36.08 4.70 21.29
N PRO A 263 37.02 5.09 20.41
CA PRO A 263 37.36 6.48 20.18
C PRO A 263 36.80 6.98 18.84
N ASP A 264 36.02 8.06 18.93
CA ASP A 264 35.79 9.00 17.84
C ASP A 264 36.82 10.14 17.95
N ASP A 265 37.46 10.41 16.80
CA ASP A 265 37.72 11.72 16.19
C ASP A 265 38.68 12.80 16.77
N GLU A 266 39.22 13.53 15.79
CA GLU A 266 39.83 14.88 15.81
C GLU A 266 41.31 15.04 16.21
N ALA A 267 42.15 15.41 15.23
CA ALA A 267 42.65 16.81 15.10
C ALA A 267 43.83 16.94 14.12
N VAL A 268 43.67 17.89 13.20
CA VAL A 268 44.69 18.55 12.36
C VAL A 268 45.60 19.44 13.24
N PRO A 269 46.91 19.64 12.92
CA PRO A 269 47.32 20.95 12.39
C PRO A 269 48.50 20.96 11.36
N THR A 270 48.26 21.69 10.27
CA THR A 270 49.11 22.70 9.57
C THR A 270 50.63 22.52 9.36
N GLY A 271 51.06 22.69 8.08
CA GLY A 271 52.07 23.71 7.71
C GLY A 271 53.18 23.39 6.68
N ARG A 272 53.10 24.05 5.49
CA ARG A 272 54.16 24.42 4.49
C ARG A 272 54.87 23.28 3.73
N ASP A 273 55.19 23.32 2.42
CA ASP A 273 55.71 24.35 1.49
C ASP A 273 55.28 24.01 0.03
N VAL A 274 54.78 24.95 -0.77
CA VAL A 274 55.42 25.64 -1.93
C VAL A 274 55.88 24.75 -3.12
N GLY A 275 55.33 25.02 -4.32
CA GLY A 275 56.09 24.88 -5.57
C GLY A 275 55.37 24.43 -6.85
N GLY A 276 54.70 25.36 -7.55
CA GLY A 276 54.94 25.64 -8.98
C GLY A 276 54.36 24.78 -10.14
N ARG A 277 54.02 25.51 -11.22
CA ARG A 277 53.72 25.15 -12.63
C ARG A 277 52.27 24.77 -12.95
N GLU A 278 51.45 25.58 -13.63
CA GLU A 278 51.56 26.27 -14.94
C GLU A 278 51.36 25.34 -16.16
N GLN A 279 50.53 25.84 -17.09
CA GLN A 279 50.25 25.40 -18.48
C GLN A 279 49.07 24.43 -18.62
N ARG A 280 48.07 24.63 -19.49
CA ARG A 280 47.71 25.71 -20.43
C ARG A 280 46.25 25.48 -20.85
#